data_AF-A0A1R0G119-F1
#
_entry.id   AF-A0A1R0G119-F1
#
_cell.length_a   1.000
_cell.length_b   1.000
_cell.length_c   1.000
_cell.angle_alpha   90.00
_cell.angle_beta   90.00
_cell.angle_gamma   90.00
#
_symmetry.space_group_name_H-M   'P 1'
#
loop_
_entity.id
_entity.type
_entity.pdbx_description
1 polymer ?
#
loop_
_entity_poly.entity_id
_entity_poly.type
_entity_poly.pdbx_seq_one_letter_code
_entity_poly.pdbx_strand_id
1 'polypeptide(L)'
;MKKSTLVIGVIGADCHAVGNKVLDRVFTAHDFHVINLGVMVSQDEYIDAAIETGADAIVVSSIYGHGDIDCLGLRERCIERGLGDILLYVGGNLVVGKHDFGDVEVKFKEMGFNRVFAPSHDLEDVCALITNDIRQHNGLEQRCLEEAI
;
A
#
# COMPACT_ATOMS: atom_id res chain seq x y z
N MET A 1 22.67 -2.42 3.41
CA MET A 1 21.35 -3.04 3.21
C MET A 1 20.62 -2.27 2.11
N LYS A 2 19.87 -2.95 1.24
CA LYS A 2 18.99 -2.30 0.27
C LYS A 2 17.91 -1.53 1.04
N LYS A 3 17.59 -0.31 0.63
CA LYS A 3 16.44 0.43 1.19
C LYS A 3 15.16 -0.26 0.73
N SER A 4 14.17 -0.36 1.62
CA SER A 4 12.85 -0.87 1.24
C SER A 4 12.17 0.11 0.28
N THR A 5 11.68 -0.39 -0.83
CA THR A 5 11.05 0.39 -1.90
C THR A 5 9.53 0.38 -1.72
N LEU A 6 8.93 1.56 -1.66
CA LEU A 6 7.48 1.75 -1.55
C LEU A 6 6.95 2.45 -2.80
N VAL A 7 5.93 1.89 -3.43
CA VAL A 7 5.14 2.60 -4.46
C VAL A 7 3.95 3.25 -3.77
N ILE A 8 3.80 4.56 -3.92
CA ILE A 8 2.71 5.33 -3.32
C ILE A 8 1.96 6.14 -4.36
N GLY A 9 0.70 6.46 -4.07
CA GLY A 9 -0.09 7.38 -4.89
C GLY A 9 -1.50 7.57 -4.34
N VAL A 10 -2.33 8.27 -5.11
CA VAL A 10 -3.77 8.38 -4.86
C VAL A 10 -4.54 7.70 -5.97
N ILE A 11 -5.37 6.71 -5.63
CA ILE A 11 -6.01 5.82 -6.60
C ILE A 11 -7.24 6.45 -7.27
N GLY A 12 -7.51 6.02 -8.51
CA GLY A 12 -8.78 6.23 -9.18
C GLY A 12 -8.98 7.66 -9.66
N ALA A 13 -10.14 8.26 -9.36
CA ALA A 13 -10.46 9.64 -9.74
C ALA A 13 -10.08 10.67 -8.65
N ASP A 14 -9.41 10.23 -7.59
CA ASP A 14 -9.08 11.08 -6.45
C ASP A 14 -7.87 12.00 -6.75
N CYS A 15 -8.12 13.30 -6.76
CA CYS A 15 -7.13 14.35 -7.06
C CYS A 15 -6.47 14.96 -5.81
N HIS A 16 -6.74 14.44 -4.61
CA HIS A 16 -6.26 15.03 -3.37
C HIS A 16 -4.77 14.77 -3.12
N ALA A 17 -3.94 15.72 -3.54
CA ALA A 17 -2.48 15.57 -3.49
C ALA A 17 -1.83 15.81 -2.12
N VAL A 18 -2.52 16.44 -1.16
CA VAL A 18 -1.88 16.89 0.09
C VAL A 18 -1.45 15.71 0.97
N GLY A 19 -2.35 14.75 1.20
CA GLY A 19 -2.04 13.55 1.99
C GLY A 19 -0.88 12.76 1.37
N ASN A 20 -0.91 12.58 0.04
CA ASN A 20 0.16 11.89 -0.67
C ASN A 20 1.53 12.60 -0.54
N LYS A 21 1.59 13.93 -0.61
CA LYS A 21 2.84 14.69 -0.36
C LYS A 21 3.35 14.54 1.08
N VAL A 22 2.44 14.39 2.05
CA VAL A 22 2.83 14.12 3.43
C VAL A 22 3.40 12.71 3.56
N LEU A 23 2.75 11.70 2.98
CA LEU A 23 3.24 10.32 2.95
C LEU A 23 4.63 10.24 2.33
N ASP A 24 4.82 10.85 1.16
CA ASP A 24 6.10 10.93 0.46
C ASP A 24 7.23 11.48 1.34
N ARG A 25 6.97 12.63 1.98
CA ARG A 25 7.93 13.27 2.88
C ARG A 25 8.26 12.40 4.10
N VAL A 26 7.24 11.83 4.75
CA VAL A 26 7.44 11.03 5.97
C VAL A 26 8.15 9.72 5.64
N PHE A 27 7.71 8.98 4.62
CA PHE A 27 8.36 7.74 4.22
C PHE A 27 9.81 7.98 3.76
N THR A 28 10.07 9.06 3.01
CA THR A 28 11.45 9.43 2.64
C THR A 28 12.31 9.75 3.86
N ALA A 29 11.74 10.41 4.89
CA ALA A 29 12.45 10.70 6.14
C ALA A 29 12.76 9.42 6.95
N HIS A 30 11.96 8.37 6.79
CA HIS A 30 12.16 7.03 7.37
C HIS A 30 13.07 6.12 6.54
N ASP A 31 13.83 6.69 5.61
CA ASP A 31 14.81 5.99 4.76
C ASP A 31 14.21 4.95 3.78
N PHE A 32 12.92 5.04 3.49
CA PHE A 32 12.31 4.29 2.39
C PHE A 32 12.74 4.87 1.03
N HIS A 33 12.86 4.02 0.03
CA HIS A 33 12.92 4.45 -1.36
C HIS A 33 11.51 4.62 -1.90
N VAL A 34 11.03 5.86 -1.96
CA VAL A 34 9.65 6.17 -2.33
C VAL A 34 9.53 6.41 -3.83
N ILE A 35 8.65 5.66 -4.49
CA ILE A 35 8.21 5.86 -5.87
C ILE A 35 6.80 6.45 -5.82
N ASN A 36 6.72 7.78 -5.95
CA ASN A 36 5.46 8.50 -5.87
C ASN A 36 4.83 8.69 -7.26
N LEU A 37 3.71 8.02 -7.50
CA LEU A 37 2.96 8.08 -8.77
C LEU A 37 2.06 9.31 -8.89
N GLY A 38 1.89 10.08 -7.80
CA GLY A 38 1.08 11.29 -7.78
C GLY A 38 -0.37 11.02 -7.42
N VAL A 39 -1.30 11.56 -8.21
CA VAL A 39 -2.75 11.48 -7.97
C VAL A 39 -3.46 10.94 -9.20
N MET A 40 -4.70 10.50 -9.01
CA MET A 40 -5.52 9.90 -10.06
C MET A 40 -4.84 8.71 -10.77
N VAL A 41 -4.22 7.84 -9.98
CA VAL A 41 -3.40 6.72 -10.45
C VAL A 41 -4.28 5.48 -10.62
N SER A 42 -4.16 4.82 -11.77
CA SER A 42 -4.87 3.56 -12.03
C SER A 42 -4.24 2.37 -11.30
N GLN A 43 -5.03 1.30 -11.10
CA GLN A 43 -4.50 0.04 -10.51
C GLN A 43 -3.32 -0.51 -11.32
N ASP A 44 -3.40 -0.45 -12.65
CA ASP A 44 -2.36 -0.97 -13.53
C ASP A 44 -1.05 -0.18 -13.38
N GLU A 45 -1.11 1.16 -13.24
CA GLU A 45 0.09 1.99 -13.00
C GLU A 45 0.78 1.65 -11.68
N TYR A 46 0.04 1.35 -10.61
CA TYR A 46 0.64 0.86 -9.36
C TYR A 46 1.41 -0.43 -9.57
N ILE A 47 0.80 -1.38 -10.28
CA ILE A 47 1.36 -2.72 -10.48
C ILE A 47 2.58 -2.63 -11.40
N ASP A 48 2.50 -1.86 -12.48
CA ASP A 48 3.61 -1.65 -13.41
C ASP A 48 4.80 -0.98 -12.71
N ALA A 49 4.56 0.07 -11.95
CA ALA A 49 5.63 0.71 -11.16
C ALA A 49 6.24 -0.24 -10.11
N ALA A 50 5.43 -1.07 -9.46
CA ALA A 50 5.93 -2.04 -8.49
C ALA A 50 6.83 -3.10 -9.14
N ILE A 51 6.47 -3.57 -10.33
CA ILE A 51 7.29 -4.51 -11.13
C ILE A 51 8.59 -3.83 -11.58
N GLU A 52 8.52 -2.65 -12.18
CA GLU A 52 9.66 -1.93 -12.72
C GLU A 52 10.71 -1.57 -11.65
N THR A 53 10.25 -1.29 -10.42
CA THR A 53 11.11 -0.81 -9.33
C THR A 53 11.49 -1.91 -8.34
N GLY A 54 10.92 -3.12 -8.48
CA GLY A 54 11.10 -4.21 -7.54
C GLY A 54 10.67 -3.80 -6.13
N ALA A 55 9.45 -3.26 -6.02
CA ALA A 55 8.89 -2.70 -4.80
C ALA A 55 8.62 -3.78 -3.74
N ASP A 56 8.89 -3.45 -2.48
CA ASP A 56 8.58 -4.31 -1.34
C ASP A 56 7.11 -4.14 -0.90
N ALA A 57 6.49 -2.99 -1.20
CA ALA A 57 5.08 -2.75 -0.91
C ALA A 57 4.44 -1.67 -1.80
N ILE A 58 3.11 -1.73 -1.89
CA ILE A 58 2.26 -0.68 -2.48
C ILE A 58 1.42 -0.04 -1.37
N VAL A 59 1.45 1.29 -1.29
CA VAL A 59 0.64 2.09 -0.36
C VAL A 59 -0.35 2.94 -1.14
N VAL A 60 -1.63 2.58 -1.06
CA VAL A 60 -2.72 3.27 -1.73
C VAL A 60 -3.32 4.33 -0.83
N SER A 61 -3.44 5.56 -1.32
CA SER A 61 -4.19 6.63 -0.66
C SER A 61 -5.55 6.86 -1.34
N SER A 62 -6.59 7.10 -0.55
CA SER A 62 -7.90 7.59 -1.03
C SER A 62 -8.62 8.35 0.08
N ILE A 63 -9.14 9.55 -0.20
CA ILE A 63 -9.85 10.37 0.79
C ILE A 63 -11.25 10.84 0.37
N TYR A 64 -11.64 10.54 -0.88
CA TYR A 64 -12.94 10.92 -1.43
C TYR A 64 -14.07 9.88 -1.23
N GLY A 65 -13.82 8.82 -0.46
CA GLY A 65 -14.85 7.87 -0.03
C GLY A 65 -15.21 6.77 -1.03
N HIS A 66 -14.55 6.66 -2.18
CA HIS A 66 -14.79 5.58 -3.15
C HIS A 66 -13.60 4.63 -3.29
N GLY A 67 -12.76 4.55 -2.24
CA GLY A 67 -11.62 3.63 -2.21
C GLY A 67 -12.07 2.17 -2.33
N ASP A 68 -13.27 1.83 -1.88
CA ASP A 68 -13.80 0.47 -1.98
C ASP A 68 -14.09 0.05 -3.42
N ILE A 69 -14.54 0.98 -4.25
CA ILE A 69 -14.74 0.77 -5.69
C ILE A 69 -13.39 0.77 -6.40
N ASP A 70 -12.54 1.75 -6.11
CA ASP A 70 -11.25 1.93 -6.79
C ASP A 70 -10.24 0.82 -6.47
N CYS A 71 -10.29 0.24 -5.28
CA CYS A 71 -9.39 -0.85 -4.88
C CYS A 71 -9.93 -2.24 -5.22
N LEU A 72 -11.16 -2.36 -5.72
CA LEU A 72 -11.77 -3.65 -6.04
C LEU A 72 -11.00 -4.36 -7.16
N GLY A 73 -10.59 -5.60 -6.92
CA GLY A 73 -9.83 -6.40 -7.88
C GLY A 73 -8.32 -6.13 -7.88
N LEU A 74 -7.81 -5.22 -7.04
CA LEU A 74 -6.39 -4.87 -7.06
C LEU A 74 -5.49 -6.06 -6.71
N ARG A 75 -5.83 -6.83 -5.67
CA ARG A 75 -5.06 -8.02 -5.27
C ARG A 75 -5.06 -9.07 -6.37
N GLU A 76 -6.21 -9.35 -6.99
CA GLU A 76 -6.34 -10.31 -8.07
C GLU A 76 -5.45 -9.92 -9.25
N ARG A 77 -5.44 -8.63 -9.64
CA ARG A 77 -4.52 -8.14 -10.68
C ARG A 77 -3.06 -8.26 -10.28
N CYS A 78 -2.71 -7.98 -9.02
CA CYS A 78 -1.35 -8.22 -8.54
C CYS A 78 -0.95 -9.69 -8.72
N ILE A 79 -1.83 -10.64 -8.37
CA ILE A 79 -1.59 -12.09 -8.54
C ILE A 79 -1.40 -12.42 -10.03
N GLU A 80 -2.28 -11.94 -10.90
CA GLU A 80 -2.21 -12.19 -12.35
C GLU A 80 -0.91 -11.67 -12.99
N ARG A 81 -0.34 -10.58 -12.45
CA ARG A 81 0.91 -9.99 -12.92
C ARG A 81 2.16 -10.47 -12.16
N GLY A 82 2.04 -11.47 -11.29
CA GLY A 82 3.19 -12.07 -10.59
C GLY A 82 3.64 -11.32 -9.32
N LEU A 83 2.83 -10.41 -8.81
CA LEU A 83 3.00 -9.71 -7.53
C LEU A 83 2.01 -10.22 -6.46
N GLY A 84 1.67 -11.51 -6.49
CA GLY A 84 0.66 -12.09 -5.60
C GLY A 84 0.95 -11.90 -4.12
N ASP A 85 2.23 -11.91 -3.75
CA ASP A 85 2.69 -11.85 -2.36
C ASP A 85 3.07 -10.43 -1.90
N ILE A 86 2.98 -9.41 -2.78
CA ILE A 86 3.35 -8.04 -2.43
C ILE A 86 2.49 -7.51 -1.27
N LEU A 87 3.13 -6.78 -0.35
CA LEU A 87 2.44 -6.12 0.74
C LEU A 87 1.60 -4.96 0.20
N LEU A 88 0.29 -5.02 0.43
CA LEU A 88 -0.68 -4.01 0.02
C LEU A 88 -1.21 -3.28 1.26
N TYR A 89 -1.11 -1.96 1.23
CA TYR A 89 -1.62 -1.07 2.25
C TYR A 89 -2.59 -0.06 1.64
N VAL A 90 -3.59 0.34 2.42
CA VAL A 90 -4.52 1.40 2.02
C VAL A 90 -4.78 2.34 3.17
N GLY A 91 -4.89 3.63 2.89
CA GLY A 91 -5.12 4.64 3.90
C GLY A 91 -5.98 5.81 3.44
N GLY A 92 -6.67 6.42 4.39
CA GLY A 92 -7.48 7.62 4.20
C GLY A 92 -8.97 7.39 4.47
N ASN A 93 -9.82 8.17 3.82
CA ASN A 93 -11.27 8.12 3.99
C ASN A 93 -11.88 7.32 2.84
N LEU A 94 -12.05 6.02 3.09
CA LEU A 94 -12.19 5.01 2.04
C LEU A 94 -13.63 4.74 1.58
N VAL A 95 -14.63 5.07 2.42
CA VAL A 95 -16.05 4.77 2.15
C VAL A 95 -16.89 6.03 2.40
N VAL A 96 -17.89 6.27 1.54
CA VAL A 96 -18.84 7.39 1.71
C VAL A 96 -19.77 7.15 2.89
N GLY A 97 -19.87 8.14 3.79
CA GLY A 97 -20.82 8.12 4.90
C GLY A 97 -20.15 7.89 6.25
N LYS A 98 -20.97 7.59 7.27
CA LYS A 98 -20.46 7.24 8.61
C LYS A 98 -20.45 5.73 8.73
N HIS A 99 -19.26 5.15 8.61
CA HIS A 99 -19.00 3.74 8.85
C HIS A 99 -18.10 3.60 10.07
N ASP A 100 -18.27 2.51 10.82
CA ASP A 100 -17.30 2.13 11.83
C ASP A 100 -15.98 1.74 11.14
N PHE A 101 -14.84 2.15 11.71
CA PHE A 101 -13.55 1.86 11.10
C PHE A 101 -13.26 0.36 11.07
N GLY A 102 -13.75 -0.42 12.06
CA GLY A 102 -13.58 -1.86 12.09
C GLY A 102 -14.25 -2.55 10.90
N ASP A 103 -15.45 -2.11 10.53
CA ASP A 103 -16.16 -2.64 9.34
C ASP A 103 -15.41 -2.31 8.05
N VAL A 104 -14.87 -1.09 7.95
CA VAL A 104 -14.03 -0.68 6.81
C VAL A 104 -12.76 -1.52 6.76
N GLU A 105 -12.07 -1.71 7.89
CA GLU A 105 -10.86 -2.50 7.97
C GLU A 105 -11.09 -3.96 7.53
N VAL A 106 -12.17 -4.59 8.00
CA VAL A 106 -12.55 -5.95 7.59
C VAL A 106 -12.77 -6.02 6.08
N LYS A 107 -13.55 -5.08 5.52
CA LYS A 107 -13.85 -5.04 4.09
C LYS A 107 -12.59 -4.98 3.23
N PHE A 108 -11.64 -4.10 3.54
CA PHE A 108 -10.42 -3.97 2.75
C PHE A 108 -9.45 -5.14 2.97
N LYS A 109 -9.42 -5.75 4.17
CA LYS A 109 -8.67 -6.99 4.39
C LYS A 109 -9.21 -8.16 3.57
N GLU A 110 -10.54 -8.28 3.44
CA GLU A 110 -11.18 -9.27 2.55
C GLU A 110 -10.84 -9.03 1.08
N MET A 111 -10.58 -7.78 0.67
CA MET A 111 -10.09 -7.42 -0.67
C MET A 111 -8.58 -7.69 -0.87
N GLY A 112 -7.89 -8.24 0.13
CA GLY A 112 -6.49 -8.65 0.02
C GLY A 112 -5.45 -7.62 0.47
N PHE A 113 -5.87 -6.56 1.16
CA PHE A 113 -4.94 -5.63 1.82
C PHE A 113 -4.40 -6.20 3.13
N ASN A 114 -3.10 -6.03 3.36
CA ASN A 114 -2.42 -6.47 4.56
C ASN A 114 -2.75 -5.57 5.76
N ARG A 115 -2.83 -4.24 5.54
CA ARG A 115 -3.28 -3.27 6.55
C ARG A 115 -4.11 -2.14 5.95
N VAL A 116 -4.95 -1.58 6.80
CA VAL A 116 -5.85 -0.47 6.51
C VAL A 116 -5.60 0.62 7.55
N PHE A 117 -5.42 1.86 7.11
CA PHE A 117 -5.10 2.99 7.99
C PHE A 117 -6.17 4.08 7.90
N ALA A 118 -6.81 4.38 9.02
CA ALA A 118 -7.68 5.55 9.14
C ALA A 118 -6.88 6.86 8.94
N PRO A 119 -7.52 7.97 8.53
CA PRO A 119 -6.84 9.27 8.37
C PRO A 119 -6.19 9.82 9.64
N SER A 120 -6.59 9.31 10.81
CA SER A 120 -6.11 9.73 12.12
C SER A 120 -4.95 8.89 12.66
N HIS A 121 -4.47 7.87 11.92
CA HIS A 121 -3.32 7.08 12.36
C HIS A 121 -2.04 7.91 12.33
N ASP A 122 -1.19 7.71 13.34
CA ASP A 122 0.13 8.31 13.37
C ASP A 122 1.02 7.69 12.29
N LEU A 123 1.62 8.53 11.46
CA LEU A 123 2.47 8.07 10.37
C LEU A 123 3.79 7.47 10.85
N GLU A 124 4.27 7.83 12.05
CA GLU A 124 5.44 7.21 12.66
C GLU A 124 5.16 5.73 12.97
N ASP A 125 3.98 5.44 13.54
CA ASP A 125 3.53 4.07 13.79
C ASP A 125 3.32 3.30 12.48
N VAL A 126 2.75 3.95 11.45
CA VAL A 126 2.60 3.36 10.11
C VAL A 126 3.97 2.95 9.54
N CYS A 127 4.99 3.82 9.62
CA CYS A 127 6.34 3.51 9.16
C CYS A 127 6.94 2.31 9.90
N ALA A 128 6.77 2.26 11.23
CA ALA A 128 7.25 1.15 12.04
C ALA A 128 6.58 -0.18 11.67
N LEU A 129 5.26 -0.17 11.43
CA LEU A 129 4.50 -1.34 10.99
C LEU A 129 4.95 -1.82 9.61
N ILE A 130 5.04 -0.92 8.62
CA ILE A 130 5.51 -1.27 7.27
C ILE A 130 6.92 -1.85 7.32
N THR A 131 7.81 -1.25 8.11
CA THR A 131 9.19 -1.74 8.27
C THR A 131 9.22 -3.16 8.83
N ASN A 132 8.39 -3.45 9.84
CA ASN A 132 8.34 -4.76 10.46
C ASN A 132 7.77 -5.81 9.50
N ASP A 133 6.68 -5.48 8.80
CA ASP A 133 6.04 -6.37 7.84
C ASP A 133 7.00 -6.74 6.69
N ILE A 134 7.69 -5.75 6.11
CA ILE A 134 8.69 -6.01 5.04
C ILE A 134 9.83 -6.89 5.55
N ARG A 135 10.33 -6.65 6.77
CA ARG A 135 11.38 -7.49 7.36
C ARG A 135 10.93 -8.94 7.57
N GLN A 136 9.70 -9.13 8.04
CA GLN A 136 9.14 -10.46 8.23
C GLN A 136 8.90 -11.17 6.90
N HIS A 137 8.39 -10.43 5.90
CA HIS A 137 8.15 -10.93 4.56
C HIS A 137 9.44 -11.41 3.89
N ASN A 138 10.45 -10.55 3.82
CA ASN A 138 11.74 -10.89 3.20
C ASN A 138 12.47 -12.01 3.98
N GLY A 139 12.31 -12.06 5.31
CA GLY A 139 12.85 -13.13 6.14
C GLY A 139 12.11 -14.47 6.00
N LEU A 140 10.85 -14.48 5.54
CA LEU A 140 10.13 -15.71 5.19
C LEU A 140 10.59 -16.23 3.82
N GLU A 141 10.72 -15.35 2.83
CA GLU A 141 11.22 -15.73 1.50
C GLU A 141 12.59 -16.39 1.59
N GLN A 142 13.51 -15.79 2.36
CA GLN A 142 14.88 -16.30 2.49
C GLN A 142 14.93 -17.68 3.16
N ARG A 143 14.06 -17.96 4.14
CA ARG A 143 13.96 -19.28 4.78
C ARG A 143 13.37 -20.34 3.85
N CYS A 144 12.34 -20.02 3.08
CA CYS A 144 11.77 -20.93 2.09
C CYS A 144 12.80 -21.33 1.00
N LEU A 145 13.66 -20.39 0.61
CA LEU A 145 14.75 -20.64 -0.33
C LEU A 145 15.83 -21.55 0.25
N GLU A 146 16.18 -21.37 1.53
CA GLU A 146 17.17 -22.20 2.23
C GLU A 146 16.67 -23.64 2.48
N GLU A 147 15.38 -23.83 2.76
CA GLU A 147 14.78 -25.16 2.97
C GLU A 147 14.52 -25.94 1.67
N ALA A 148 14.54 -25.28 0.51
CA ALA A 148 14.32 -25.88 -0.80
C ALA A 148 15.61 -26.43 -1.47
N ILE A 149 16.77 -26.27 -0.82
CA ILE A 149 18.10 -26.73 -1.28
C ILE A 149 18.52 -27.96 -0.47
#